data_AF-A0A529LR32-F1
#
_entry.id   AF-A0A529LR32-F1
#
_cell.length_a   1.000
_cell.length_b   1.000
_cell.length_c   1.000
_cell.angle_alpha   90.00
_cell.angle_beta   90.00
_cell.angle_gamma   90.00
#
_symmetry.space_group_name_H-M   'P 1'
#
loop_
_entity.id
_entity.type
_entity.pdbx_description
1 polymer ?
#
loop_
_entity_poly.entity_id
_entity_poly.type
_entity_poly.pdbx_seq_one_letter_code
_entity_poly.pdbx_strand_id
1 'polypeptide(L)'
;PEQLAQLYDVNVLGTQRVNRAVLPAMRSLGRGLMIWVGSSSTRRGTPPFLAPYFAAKAGMDALAQSYALELARFGIETSIVVPGAF
;
A
#
# COMPACT_ATOMS: atom_id res chain seq x y z
N PRO A 1 1.00 12.90 18.36
CA PRO A 1 0.26 12.98 17.07
C PRO A 1 1.19 12.95 15.84
N GLU A 2 2.40 13.46 16.03
CA GLU A 2 3.52 13.55 15.11
C GLU A 2 3.94 12.17 14.59
N GLN A 3 4.09 11.18 15.49
CA GLN A 3 4.47 9.82 15.09
C GLN A 3 3.42 9.16 14.18
N LEU A 4 2.13 9.36 14.45
CA LEU A 4 1.05 8.89 13.58
C LEU A 4 1.16 9.56 12.20
N ALA A 5 1.34 10.88 12.15
CA ALA A 5 1.50 11.61 10.91
C ALA A 5 2.72 11.15 10.11
N GLN A 6 3.87 10.91 10.76
CA GLN A 6 5.07 10.38 10.12
C GLN A 6 4.83 8.99 9.51
N LEU A 7 4.15 8.10 10.23
CA LEU A 7 3.83 6.76 9.73
C LEU A 7 2.88 6.82 8.52
N TYR A 8 1.92 7.74 8.51
CA TYR A 8 1.06 8.00 7.35
C TYR A 8 1.83 8.60 6.19
N ASP A 9 2.74 9.55 6.45
CA ASP A 9 3.55 10.16 5.40
C ASP A 9 4.39 9.12 4.68
N VAL A 10 5.00 8.19 5.41
CA VAL A 10 5.80 7.11 4.82
C VAL A 10 4.93 6.05 4.13
N ASN A 11 3.97 5.46 4.84
CA ASN A 11 3.26 4.27 4.34
C ASN A 11 2.13 4.60 3.36
N VAL A 12 1.46 5.73 3.53
CA VAL A 12 0.27 6.09 2.74
C VAL A 12 0.62 7.15 1.69
N LEU A 13 1.18 8.28 2.11
CA LEU A 13 1.51 9.35 1.16
C LEU A 13 2.75 8.99 0.32
N GLY A 14 3.75 8.36 0.92
CA GLY A 14 4.98 7.95 0.25
C GLY A 14 4.71 6.94 -0.86
N THR A 15 3.92 5.89 -0.59
CA THR A 15 3.50 4.93 -1.62
C THR A 15 2.70 5.61 -2.72
N GLN A 16 1.83 6.56 -2.38
CA GLN A 16 1.11 7.33 -3.39
C GLN A 16 2.03 8.20 -4.28
N ARG A 17 3.07 8.81 -3.70
CA ARG A 17 4.07 9.57 -4.47
C ARG A 17 4.79 8.67 -5.47
N VAL A 18 5.23 7.49 -5.03
CA VAL A 18 5.90 6.50 -5.90
C VAL A 18 4.97 6.04 -7.02
N ASN A 19 3.72 5.70 -6.69
CA ASN A 19 2.73 5.30 -7.68
C ASN A 19 2.53 6.36 -8.75
N ARG A 20 2.34 7.63 -8.35
CA ARG A 20 2.17 8.74 -9.30
C ARG A 20 3.36 8.90 -10.25
N ALA A 21 4.58 8.60 -9.79
CA ALA A 21 5.78 8.67 -10.61
C ALA A 21 5.86 7.52 -11.64
N VAL A 22 5.44 6.31 -11.29
CA VAL A 22 5.62 5.11 -12.15
C VAL A 22 4.40 4.79 -13.02
N LEU A 23 3.19 5.15 -12.57
CA LEU A 23 1.94 4.81 -13.26
C LEU A 23 1.83 5.32 -14.69
N PRO A 24 2.31 6.52 -15.06
CA PRO A 24 2.26 6.97 -16.46
C PRO A 24 3.00 6.02 -17.41
N ALA A 25 4.16 5.51 -17.01
CA ALA A 25 4.96 4.57 -17.80
C ALA A 25 4.30 3.18 -17.87
N MET A 26 3.75 2.68 -16.76
CA MET A 26 3.01 1.40 -16.78
C MET A 26 1.78 1.48 -17.68
N ARG A 27 1.06 2.61 -17.66
CA ARG A 27 -0.11 2.84 -18.51
C ARG A 27 0.25 2.92 -19.98
N SER A 28 1.35 3.58 -20.34
CA SER A 28 1.78 3.63 -21.74
C SER A 28 2.22 2.28 -22.28
N LEU A 29 2.77 1.42 -21.42
CA LEU A 29 3.12 0.04 -21.76
C LEU A 29 1.91 -0.90 -21.84
N GLY A 30 0.76 -0.50 -21.29
CA GLY A 30 -0.45 -1.34 -21.20
C GLY A 30 -0.26 -2.61 -20.36
N ARG A 31 0.79 -2.66 -19.53
CA ARG A 31 1.10 -3.78 -18.64
C ARG A 31 1.87 -3.32 -17.41
N GLY A 32 1.65 -3.99 -16.28
CA GLY A 32 2.44 -3.77 -15.07
C GLY A 32 1.98 -4.61 -13.90
N LEU A 33 2.83 -4.75 -12.89
CA LEU A 33 2.47 -5.38 -11.62
C LEU A 33 2.93 -4.48 -10.48
N MET A 34 1.99 -4.04 -9.66
CA MET A 34 2.25 -3.28 -8.44
C MET A 34 2.23 -4.20 -7.22
N ILE A 35 3.39 -4.35 -6.58
CA ILE A 35 3.51 -5.13 -5.34
C ILE A 35 3.49 -4.19 -4.15
N TRP A 36 2.55 -4.43 -3.25
CA TRP A 36 2.37 -3.70 -2.01
C TRP A 36 2.85 -4.54 -0.84
N VAL A 37 3.76 -3.99 -0.02
CA VAL A 37 4.26 -4.67 1.17
C VAL A 37 3.33 -4.38 2.34
N GLY A 38 2.30 -5.21 2.45
CA GLY A 38 1.32 -5.19 3.53
C GLY A 38 1.91 -5.70 4.85
N SER A 39 1.03 -6.04 5.79
CA SER A 39 1.44 -6.49 7.12
C SER A 39 0.35 -7.37 7.72
N SER A 40 0.72 -8.38 8.52
CA SER A 40 -0.25 -9.20 9.23
C SER A 40 -1.10 -8.35 10.18
N SER A 41 -0.58 -7.20 10.64
CA SER A 41 -1.29 -6.21 11.46
C SER A 41 -2.64 -5.75 10.89
N THR A 42 -2.87 -5.84 9.58
CA THR A 42 -4.14 -5.45 8.94
C THR A 42 -5.15 -6.59 8.89
N ARG A 43 -4.76 -7.83 9.22
CA ARG A 43 -5.61 -9.02 9.10
C ARG A 43 -5.71 -9.85 10.39
N ARG A 44 -4.62 -10.00 11.17
CA ARG A 44 -4.54 -10.82 12.39
C ARG A 44 -3.45 -10.33 13.34
N GLY A 45 -3.71 -10.42 14.65
CA GLY A 45 -2.77 -10.09 15.71
C GLY A 45 -2.77 -8.60 16.04
N THR A 46 -3.12 -8.27 17.28
CA THR A 46 -3.16 -6.90 17.81
C THR A 46 -2.28 -6.80 19.06
N PRO A 47 -0.95 -7.00 18.94
CA PRO A 47 -0.04 -6.66 20.03
C PRO A 47 -0.25 -5.20 20.45
N PRO A 48 -0.17 -4.91 21.76
CA PRO A 48 -0.41 -3.57 22.27
C PRO A 48 0.64 -2.57 21.73
N PHE A 49 0.30 -1.28 21.80
CA PHE A 49 1.18 -0.15 21.47
C PHE A 49 1.52 0.10 19.99
N LEU A 50 0.92 -0.63 19.05
CA LEU A 50 1.18 -0.47 17.60
C LEU A 50 0.05 0.21 16.80
N ALA A 51 -0.96 0.79 17.47
CA ALA A 51 -2.13 1.36 16.81
C ALA A 51 -1.80 2.36 15.67
N PRO A 52 -0.83 3.28 15.79
CA PRO A 52 -0.48 4.18 14.68
C PRO A 52 0.07 3.46 13.44
N TYR A 53 0.89 2.43 13.64
CA TYR A 53 1.42 1.61 12.54
C TYR A 53 0.30 0.81 11.87
N PHE A 54 -0.61 0.26 12.66
CA PHE A 54 -1.75 -0.52 12.18
C PHE A 54 -2.67 0.34 11.31
N ALA A 55 -2.99 1.54 11.77
CA ALA A 55 -3.79 2.50 11.01
C ALA A 55 -3.12 2.87 9.68
N ALA A 56 -1.82 3.17 9.69
CA ALA A 56 -1.08 3.52 8.47
C ALA A 56 -1.03 2.35 7.46
N LYS A 57 -0.75 1.13 7.92
CA LYS A 57 -0.75 -0.07 7.05
C LYS A 57 -2.13 -0.40 6.52
N ALA A 58 -3.18 -0.25 7.33
CA ALA A 58 -4.56 -0.43 6.87
C ALA A 58 -4.93 0.60 5.79
N GLY A 59 -4.52 1.87 5.95
CA GLY A 59 -4.71 2.90 4.94
C GLY A 59 -4.01 2.59 3.61
N MET A 60 -2.79 2.05 3.68
CA MET A 60 -2.04 1.60 2.50
C MET A 60 -2.71 0.39 1.82
N ASP A 61 -3.19 -0.60 2.58
CA ASP A 61 -3.92 -1.75 2.05
C ASP A 61 -5.22 -1.32 1.33
N ALA A 62 -5.92 -0.32 1.89
CA ALA A 62 -7.11 0.24 1.26
C ALA A 62 -6.78 0.90 -0.10
N LEU A 63 -5.69 1.67 -0.18
CA LEU A 63 -5.21 2.23 -1.45
C LEU A 63 -4.88 1.14 -2.48
N ALA A 64 -4.19 0.08 -2.05
CA ALA A 64 -3.84 -1.03 -2.93
C ALA A 64 -5.08 -1.72 -3.54
N GLN A 65 -6.12 -1.92 -2.72
CA GLN A 65 -7.40 -2.50 -3.15
C GLN A 65 -8.15 -1.57 -4.12
N SER A 66 -8.23 -0.27 -3.81
CA SER A 66 -8.83 0.70 -4.73
C SER A 66 -8.09 0.74 -6.07
N TYR A 67 -6.75 0.73 -6.04
CA TYR A 67 -5.95 0.74 -7.26
C TYR A 67 -6.04 -0.55 -8.06
N ALA A 68 -6.30 -1.70 -7.45
CA ALA A 68 -6.60 -2.91 -8.20
C ALA A 68 -7.74 -2.69 -9.20
N LEU A 69 -8.83 -2.07 -8.75
CA LEU A 69 -10.01 -1.81 -9.56
C LEU A 69 -9.78 -0.69 -10.58
N GLU A 70 -9.14 0.42 -10.14
CA GLU A 70 -8.92 1.57 -11.01
C GLU A 70 -7.91 1.30 -12.14
N LEU A 71 -6.94 0.42 -11.88
CA LEU A 71 -5.81 0.18 -12.77
C LEU A 71 -5.97 -1.05 -13.68
N ALA A 72 -6.87 -1.97 -13.34
CA ALA A 72 -7.13 -3.18 -14.13
C ALA A 72 -7.40 -2.88 -15.62
N ARG A 73 -8.15 -1.81 -15.92
CA ARG A 73 -8.46 -1.39 -17.31
C ARG A 73 -7.23 -0.99 -18.13
N PHE A 74 -6.10 -0.71 -17.48
CA PHE A 74 -4.84 -0.35 -18.14
C PHE A 74 -3.87 -1.53 -18.25
N GLY A 75 -4.31 -2.76 -17.94
CA GLY A 75 -3.46 -3.96 -17.93
C GLY A 75 -2.48 -4.00 -16.75
N ILE A 76 -2.72 -3.20 -15.71
CA ILE A 76 -1.87 -3.13 -14.52
C ILE A 76 -2.53 -3.92 -13.40
N GLU A 77 -1.85 -4.97 -12.98
CA GLU A 77 -2.24 -5.81 -11.86
C GLU A 77 -1.70 -5.26 -10.55
N THR A 78 -2.38 -5.55 -9.43
CA THR A 78 -1.91 -5.19 -8.09
C THR A 78 -1.99 -6.40 -7.17
N SER A 79 -1.03 -6.54 -6.27
CA SER A 79 -1.03 -7.59 -5.26
C SER A 79 -0.45 -7.08 -3.94
N ILE A 80 -1.05 -7.53 -2.84
CA ILE A 80 -0.55 -7.27 -1.48
C ILE A 80 0.20 -8.52 -1.01
N VAL A 81 1.47 -8.35 -0.68
CA VAL A 81 2.29 -9.38 -0.05
C VAL A 81 2.41 -9.06 1.43
N VAL A 82 2.09 -10.04 2.27
CA VAL A 82 2.23 -9.94 3.73
C VAL A 82 3.47 -10.74 4.16
N PRO A 83 4.56 -10.06 4.57
CA PRO A 83 5.74 -10.75 5.07
C PRO A 83 5.44 -11.54 6.36
N GLY A 84 6.09 -12.69 6.51
CA GLY A 84 6.11 -13.44 7.78
C GLY A 84 7.02 -12.80 8.82
N ALA A 85 7.02 -13.36 10.03
CA ALA A 85 8.06 -13.07 11.01
C ALA A 85 9.29 -13.94 10.67
N PHE A 86 10.41 -13.29 10.35
CA PHE A 86 11.70 -13.94 10.12
C PHE A 86 12.73 -13.31 11.04
#